data_AF-A0A5J4KEC5-F1
#
_entry.id   AF-A0A5J4KEC5-F1
#
_cell.length_a   1.000
_cell.length_b   1.000
_cell.length_c   1.000
_cell.angle_alpha   90.00
_cell.angle_beta   90.00
_cell.angle_gamma   90.00
#
_symmetry.space_group_name_H-M   'P 1'
#
loop_
_entity.id
_entity.type
_entity.pdbx_description
1 polymer ?
#
loop_
_entity_poly.entity_id
_entity_poly.type
_entity_poly.pdbx_seq_one_letter_code
_entity_poly.pdbx_strand_id
1 'polypeptide(L)'
;MPRIETPKGYYTATEVKKILNISDAMVRAHVQKGRIKYLLPPGRKQGFYLQKDVDKLSNELDAFLNLEEEVESTEFVSATEADIPGCVKLNRELFTVSVDTDNDTLVRKWTAWLQKNPDIIQILKRNNEVVGIVTMLPFKPKSEKFNNILTGDVSILLGDIDILPDDIEAYTPGNHILLYIAEIGVKPSLSKDLRRKYGAKIISNFMDSIVNLGRNGVIIEKIVSVGESKSGVRLLQHFGFSEIIFSRSDTRVFELDPKKSGAPIMNAYREMLKQSTSTMH
;
A
#
# COMPACT_ATOMS: atom_id res chain seq x y z
N MET A 1 -34.02 39.31 -0.55
CA MET A 1 -32.98 40.05 -1.32
C MET A 1 -32.83 39.39 -2.67
N PRO A 2 -32.80 40.14 -3.79
CA PRO A 2 -32.62 39.58 -5.12
C PRO A 2 -31.25 38.87 -5.23
N ARG A 3 -31.20 37.76 -5.98
CA ARG A 3 -29.95 37.06 -6.32
C ARG A 3 -29.13 38.01 -7.19
N ILE A 4 -27.92 38.34 -6.74
CA ILE A 4 -26.96 39.07 -7.57
C ILE A 4 -26.46 38.08 -8.62
N GLU A 5 -26.55 38.49 -9.88
CA GLU A 5 -25.97 37.75 -10.99
C GLU A 5 -24.45 37.71 -10.83
N THR A 6 -23.86 36.56 -11.15
CA THR A 6 -22.42 36.37 -11.10
C THR A 6 -21.75 37.42 -12.01
N PRO A 7 -20.80 38.22 -11.49
CA PRO A 7 -20.10 39.20 -12.31
C PRO A 7 -19.40 38.54 -13.50
N LYS A 8 -19.36 39.22 -14.65
CA LYS A 8 -18.70 38.70 -15.85
C LYS A 8 -17.22 38.37 -15.56
N GLY A 9 -16.79 37.16 -15.90
CA GLY A 9 -15.43 36.67 -15.66
C GLY A 9 -15.20 36.10 -14.25
N TYR A 10 -16.26 35.77 -13.51
CA TYR A 10 -16.18 35.13 -12.21
C TYR A 10 -17.08 33.89 -12.14
N TYR A 11 -16.75 32.98 -11.22
CA TYR A 11 -17.55 31.83 -10.84
C TYR A 11 -18.06 31.96 -9.40
N THR A 12 -19.17 31.28 -9.13
CA THR A 12 -19.69 31.01 -7.77
C THR A 12 -18.94 29.84 -7.12
N ALA A 13 -19.05 29.71 -5.79
CA ALA A 13 -18.45 28.59 -5.07
C ALA A 13 -18.91 27.21 -5.58
N THR A 14 -20.18 27.11 -5.99
CA THR A 14 -20.74 25.86 -6.54
C THR A 14 -20.10 25.49 -7.87
N GLU A 15 -19.91 26.46 -8.76
CA GLU A 15 -19.25 26.25 -10.05
C GLU A 15 -17.79 25.87 -9.87
N VAL A 16 -17.05 26.56 -8.99
CA VAL A 16 -15.64 26.24 -8.71
C VAL A 16 -15.46 24.83 -8.19
N LYS A 17 -16.32 24.38 -7.26
CA LYS A 17 -16.28 23.00 -6.76
C LYS A 17 -16.55 21.98 -7.85
N LYS A 18 -17.52 22.28 -8.73
CA LYS A 18 -17.86 21.39 -9.84
C LYS A 18 -16.73 21.31 -10.86
N ILE A 19 -16.11 22.43 -11.20
CA ILE A 19 -15.01 22.51 -12.18
C ILE A 19 -13.77 21.80 -11.64
N LEU A 20 -13.36 22.11 -10.41
CA LEU A 20 -12.12 21.59 -9.83
C LEU A 20 -12.28 20.22 -9.17
N ASN A 21 -13.52 19.74 -8.96
CA ASN A 21 -13.84 18.51 -8.23
C ASN A 21 -13.17 18.41 -6.84
N ILE A 22 -13.17 19.51 -6.07
CA ILE A 22 -12.56 19.59 -4.74
C ILE A 22 -13.52 20.11 -3.67
N SER A 23 -13.20 19.87 -2.40
CA SER A 23 -13.99 20.32 -1.25
C SER A 23 -13.88 21.84 -1.00
N ASP A 24 -14.85 22.41 -0.27
CA ASP A 24 -14.83 23.83 0.13
C ASP A 24 -13.59 24.20 0.96
N ALA A 25 -13.03 23.25 1.73
CA ALA A 25 -11.80 23.46 2.47
C ALA A 25 -10.60 23.63 1.53
N MET A 26 -10.54 22.82 0.47
CA MET A 26 -9.49 22.90 -0.55
C MET A 26 -9.59 24.19 -1.37
N VAL A 27 -10.79 24.60 -1.80
CA VAL A 27 -10.99 25.89 -2.47
C VAL A 27 -10.46 27.05 -1.62
N ARG A 28 -10.79 27.06 -0.31
CA ARG A 28 -10.28 28.07 0.63
C ARG A 28 -8.76 28.03 0.76
N ALA A 29 -8.15 26.85 0.80
CA ALA A 29 -6.71 26.72 0.84
C ALA A 29 -6.05 27.29 -0.43
N HIS A 30 -6.63 27.10 -1.62
CA HIS A 30 -6.12 27.68 -2.86
C HIS A 30 -6.25 29.21 -2.89
N VAL A 31 -7.32 29.77 -2.33
CA VAL A 31 -7.46 31.22 -2.14
C VAL A 31 -6.42 31.76 -1.17
N GLN A 32 -6.23 31.12 -0.01
CA GLN A 32 -5.22 31.52 0.99
C GLN A 32 -3.79 31.50 0.43
N LYS A 33 -3.51 30.54 -0.46
CA LYS A 33 -2.23 30.42 -1.17
C LYS A 33 -2.09 31.37 -2.36
N GLY A 34 -3.08 32.22 -2.64
CA GLY A 34 -3.07 33.16 -3.76
C GLY A 34 -3.18 32.50 -5.14
N ARG A 35 -3.57 31.21 -5.21
CA ARG A 35 -3.75 30.49 -6.49
C ARG A 35 -5.08 30.80 -7.16
N ILE A 36 -6.08 31.23 -6.39
CA ILE A 36 -7.38 31.67 -6.91
C ILE A 36 -7.70 33.04 -6.31
N LYS A 37 -7.92 34.05 -7.15
CA LYS A 37 -8.38 35.36 -6.69
C LYS A 37 -9.85 35.31 -6.28
N TYR A 38 -10.13 35.78 -5.06
CA TYR A 38 -11.46 35.83 -4.47
C TYR A 38 -11.94 37.29 -4.33
N LEU A 39 -13.18 37.56 -4.73
CA LEU A 39 -13.84 38.86 -4.64
C LEU A 39 -15.04 38.77 -3.71
N LEU A 40 -15.02 39.50 -2.60
CA LEU A 40 -16.15 39.62 -1.69
C LEU A 40 -16.83 40.99 -1.88
N PRO A 41 -18.07 41.05 -2.43
CA PRO A 41 -18.79 42.30 -2.54
C PRO A 41 -19.08 42.91 -1.16
N PRO A 42 -19.07 44.24 -1.02
CA PRO A 42 -19.34 44.90 0.26
C PRO A 42 -20.74 44.53 0.78
N GLY A 43 -20.81 44.17 2.07
CA GLY A 43 -22.06 43.80 2.74
C GLY A 43 -22.57 42.38 2.46
N ARG A 44 -21.76 41.49 1.86
CA ARG A 44 -22.16 40.11 1.56
C ARG A 44 -21.32 39.08 2.31
N LYS A 45 -21.92 37.90 2.51
CA LYS A 45 -21.27 36.72 3.12
C LYS A 45 -20.65 35.76 2.10
N GLN A 46 -21.09 35.84 0.83
CA GLN A 46 -20.62 35.00 -0.27
C GLN A 46 -19.87 35.86 -1.28
N GLY A 47 -18.72 35.37 -1.73
CA GLY A 47 -17.92 36.00 -2.77
C GLY A 47 -17.82 35.14 -4.03
N PHE A 48 -17.08 35.66 -4.99
CA PHE A 48 -16.89 35.09 -6.31
C PHE A 48 -15.41 34.82 -6.58
N TYR A 49 -15.12 33.91 -7.50
CA TYR A 49 -13.77 33.44 -7.80
C TYR A 49 -13.43 33.82 -9.24
N LEU A 50 -12.25 34.38 -9.47
CA LEU A 50 -11.86 34.83 -10.81
C LEU A 50 -11.78 33.62 -11.76
N GLN A 51 -12.57 33.65 -12.84
CA GLN A 51 -12.69 32.55 -13.80
C GLN A 51 -11.33 32.11 -14.34
N LYS A 52 -10.49 33.08 -14.77
CA LYS A 52 -9.16 32.81 -15.32
C LYS A 52 -8.27 31.98 -14.40
N ASP A 53 -8.33 32.21 -13.08
CA ASP A 53 -7.50 31.50 -12.11
C ASP A 53 -8.03 30.08 -11.87
N VAL A 54 -9.36 29.94 -11.84
CA VAL A 54 -10.03 28.63 -11.70
C VAL A 54 -9.78 27.77 -12.92
N ASP A 55 -9.94 28.31 -14.14
CA ASP A 55 -9.69 27.59 -15.39
C ASP A 55 -8.20 27.21 -15.51
N LYS A 56 -7.28 28.11 -15.12
CA LYS A 56 -5.84 27.80 -15.07
C LYS A 56 -5.56 26.65 -14.10
N LEU A 57 -6.15 26.67 -12.91
CA LEU A 57 -5.96 25.61 -11.92
C LEU A 57 -6.59 24.29 -12.38
N SER A 58 -7.75 24.33 -13.05
CA SER A 58 -8.35 23.16 -13.69
C SER A 58 -7.38 22.56 -14.70
N ASN A 59 -6.86 23.38 -15.62
CA ASN A 59 -5.89 22.92 -16.61
C ASN A 59 -4.59 22.38 -15.99
N GLU A 60 -4.13 22.93 -14.86
CA GLU A 60 -2.98 22.40 -14.12
C GLU A 60 -3.30 21.04 -13.46
N LEU A 61 -4.49 20.87 -12.90
CA LEU A 61 -4.95 19.61 -12.33
C LEU A 61 -5.20 18.56 -13.42
N ASP A 62 -5.85 18.94 -14.51
CA ASP A 62 -6.10 18.10 -15.67
C ASP A 62 -4.78 17.73 -16.34
N ALA A 63 -3.82 18.65 -16.49
CA ALA A 63 -2.48 18.30 -16.99
C ALA A 63 -1.73 17.38 -16.03
N PHE A 64 -1.89 17.53 -14.72
CA PHE A 64 -1.29 16.64 -13.72
C PHE A 64 -1.92 15.23 -13.75
N LEU A 65 -3.24 15.14 -13.93
CA LEU A 65 -3.98 13.88 -14.07
C LEU A 65 -3.76 13.24 -15.46
N ASN A 66 -3.65 14.03 -16.52
CA ASN A 66 -3.43 13.56 -17.90
C ASN A 66 -1.96 13.29 -18.21
N LEU A 67 -1.01 13.83 -17.44
CA LEU A 67 0.36 13.30 -17.37
C LEU A 67 0.39 11.87 -16.83
N GLU A 68 -0.71 11.35 -16.26
CA GLU A 68 -0.86 9.94 -15.90
C GLU A 68 -1.28 9.02 -17.06
N GLU A 69 -1.58 9.56 -18.25
CA GLU A 69 -2.00 8.84 -19.48
C GLU A 69 -0.89 8.67 -20.54
N GLU A 70 0.39 8.98 -20.26
CA GLU A 70 1.46 8.31 -21.00
C GLU A 70 1.55 6.85 -20.50
N VAL A 71 0.95 5.97 -21.31
CA VAL A 71 0.62 4.56 -21.06
C VAL A 71 1.87 3.71 -20.79
N GLU A 72 2.49 3.88 -19.64
CA GLU A 72 3.34 2.83 -19.10
C GLU A 72 2.43 1.79 -18.45
N SER A 73 2.14 0.75 -19.23
CA SER A 73 1.44 -0.43 -18.74
C SER A 73 2.23 -1.00 -17.56
N THR A 74 1.56 -1.03 -16.41
CA THR A 74 2.08 -1.65 -15.20
C THR A 74 1.13 -2.74 -14.77
N GLU A 75 1.67 -3.91 -14.48
CA GLU A 75 0.92 -5.10 -14.15
C GLU A 75 1.21 -5.49 -12.71
N PHE A 76 0.17 -5.73 -11.91
CA PHE A 76 0.32 -6.27 -10.57
C PHE A 76 -0.16 -7.73 -10.60
N VAL A 77 0.77 -8.66 -10.39
CA VAL A 77 0.55 -10.10 -10.59
C VAL A 77 1.29 -10.91 -9.52
N SER A 78 0.87 -12.16 -9.29
CA SER A 78 1.71 -13.12 -8.56
C SER A 78 3.00 -13.38 -9.34
N ALA A 79 4.12 -13.49 -8.62
CA ALA A 79 5.41 -13.76 -9.24
C ALA A 79 5.46 -15.18 -9.81
N THR A 80 6.18 -15.34 -10.92
CA THR A 80 6.56 -16.64 -11.46
C THR A 80 8.00 -16.97 -11.09
N GLU A 81 8.44 -18.21 -11.29
CA GLU A 81 9.85 -18.58 -11.06
C GLU A 81 10.82 -17.71 -11.88
N ALA A 82 10.42 -17.31 -13.08
CA ALA A 82 11.20 -16.42 -13.95
C ALA A 82 11.39 -15.01 -13.36
N ASP A 83 10.53 -14.60 -12.43
CA ASP A 83 10.58 -13.29 -11.80
C ASP A 83 11.47 -13.24 -10.56
N ILE A 84 11.78 -14.40 -9.96
CA ILE A 84 12.55 -14.49 -8.71
C ILE A 84 13.91 -13.80 -8.79
N PRO A 85 14.70 -13.93 -9.87
CA PRO A 85 15.95 -13.16 -9.99
C PRO A 85 15.74 -11.64 -9.91
N GLY A 86 14.66 -11.13 -10.53
CA GLY A 86 14.27 -9.72 -10.45
C GLY A 86 13.82 -9.30 -9.06
N CYS A 87 13.09 -10.18 -8.36
CA CYS A 87 12.65 -9.96 -6.98
C CYS A 87 13.84 -9.89 -6.02
N VAL A 88 14.79 -10.82 -6.11
CA VAL A 88 16.01 -10.82 -5.29
C VAL A 88 16.86 -9.57 -5.56
N LYS A 89 16.99 -9.16 -6.83
CA LYS A 89 17.67 -7.91 -7.18
C LYS A 89 16.99 -6.70 -6.55
N LEU A 90 15.66 -6.61 -6.63
CA LEU A 90 14.90 -5.50 -6.03
C LEU A 90 15.04 -5.49 -4.51
N ASN A 91 15.00 -6.66 -3.86
CA ASN A 91 15.22 -6.79 -2.42
C ASN A 91 16.59 -6.22 -2.00
N ARG A 92 17.66 -6.51 -2.76
CA ARG A 92 19.00 -5.93 -2.55
C ARG A 92 19.04 -4.42 -2.68
N GLU A 93 18.29 -3.86 -3.63
CA GLU A 93 18.19 -2.41 -3.79
C GLU A 93 17.44 -1.76 -2.62
N LEU A 94 16.41 -2.44 -2.10
CA LEU A 94 15.57 -1.95 -1.00
C LEU A 94 16.28 -2.02 0.36
N PHE A 95 17.03 -3.08 0.61
CA PHE A 95 17.70 -3.33 1.89
C PHE A 95 19.21 -3.36 1.67
N THR A 96 19.85 -2.22 1.91
CA THR A 96 21.30 -2.02 1.70
C THR A 96 22.17 -2.58 2.82
N VAL A 97 21.57 -3.28 3.79
CA VAL A 97 22.30 -3.93 4.88
C VAL A 97 23.09 -5.10 4.29
N SER A 98 24.34 -5.25 4.74
CA SER A 98 25.16 -6.41 4.36
C SER A 98 24.44 -7.68 4.78
N VAL A 99 24.14 -8.55 3.82
CA VAL A 99 23.76 -9.92 4.12
C VAL A 99 24.91 -10.84 3.75
N ASP A 100 24.97 -11.99 4.40
CA ASP A 100 26.01 -12.98 4.11
C ASP A 100 25.60 -13.94 2.99
N THR A 101 24.30 -14.04 2.70
CA THR A 101 23.77 -14.96 1.69
C THR A 101 23.97 -14.41 0.28
N ASP A 102 24.51 -15.19 -0.65
CA ASP A 102 24.65 -14.82 -2.05
C ASP A 102 23.32 -14.82 -2.83
N ASN A 103 23.29 -14.18 -3.99
CA ASN A 103 22.06 -14.04 -4.78
C ASN A 103 21.54 -15.38 -5.33
N ASP A 104 22.40 -16.33 -5.70
CA ASP A 104 21.96 -17.61 -6.27
C ASP A 104 21.31 -18.48 -5.19
N THR A 105 21.86 -18.44 -3.98
CA THR A 105 21.25 -19.11 -2.81
C THR A 105 19.90 -18.49 -2.47
N LEU A 106 19.77 -17.17 -2.51
CA LEU A 106 18.47 -16.51 -2.33
C LEU A 106 17.46 -16.87 -3.41
N VAL A 107 17.86 -16.87 -4.68
CA VAL A 107 16.99 -17.26 -5.80
C VAL A 107 16.47 -18.68 -5.58
N ARG A 108 17.35 -19.65 -5.27
CA ARG A 108 16.92 -21.04 -4.98
C ARG A 108 15.93 -21.10 -3.82
N LYS A 109 16.20 -20.37 -2.73
CA LYS A 109 15.35 -20.32 -1.53
C LYS A 109 13.96 -19.77 -1.86
N TRP A 110 13.88 -18.64 -2.55
CA TRP A 110 12.62 -18.00 -2.90
C TRP A 110 11.83 -18.79 -3.95
N THR A 111 12.51 -19.43 -4.90
CA THR A 111 11.87 -20.36 -5.84
C THR A 111 11.23 -21.53 -5.09
N ALA A 112 11.91 -22.13 -4.11
CA ALA A 112 11.35 -23.22 -3.31
C ALA A 112 10.14 -22.77 -2.47
N TRP A 113 10.17 -21.54 -1.95
CA TRP A 113 9.00 -20.94 -1.28
C TRP A 113 7.83 -20.74 -2.24
N LEU A 114 8.08 -20.18 -3.44
CA LEU A 114 7.06 -19.95 -4.45
C LEU A 114 6.42 -21.25 -4.93
N GLN A 115 7.21 -22.32 -5.08
CA GLN A 115 6.71 -23.66 -5.43
C GLN A 115 5.78 -24.22 -4.34
N LYS A 116 6.03 -23.91 -3.07
CA LYS A 116 5.16 -24.30 -1.96
C LYS A 116 3.83 -23.56 -1.99
N ASN A 117 3.88 -22.24 -2.18
CA ASN A 117 2.70 -21.39 -2.27
C ASN A 117 2.96 -20.27 -3.31
N PRO A 118 2.32 -20.32 -4.49
CA PRO A 118 2.61 -19.40 -5.60
C PRO A 118 2.11 -17.97 -5.35
N ASP A 119 1.31 -17.74 -4.32
CA ASP A 119 0.68 -16.44 -4.04
C ASP A 119 1.41 -15.62 -2.95
N ILE A 120 2.57 -16.10 -2.47
CA ILE A 120 3.32 -15.43 -1.39
C ILE A 120 4.13 -14.23 -1.85
N ILE A 121 4.47 -14.14 -3.14
CA ILE A 121 5.19 -13.01 -3.72
C ILE A 121 4.31 -12.43 -4.83
N GLN A 122 3.98 -11.16 -4.69
CA GLN A 122 3.28 -10.37 -5.69
C GLN A 122 4.18 -9.23 -6.15
N ILE A 123 4.15 -8.92 -7.44
CA ILE A 123 5.07 -7.97 -8.06
C ILE A 123 4.33 -6.96 -8.90
N LEU A 124 4.87 -5.74 -8.91
CA LEU A 124 4.53 -4.73 -9.89
C LEU A 124 5.57 -4.76 -11.01
N LYS A 125 5.14 -5.08 -12.22
CA LYS A 125 5.96 -5.06 -13.43
C LYS A 125 5.77 -3.79 -14.23
N ARG A 126 6.85 -3.33 -14.87
CA ARG A 126 6.86 -2.29 -15.91
C ARG A 126 7.82 -2.74 -17.00
N ASN A 127 7.37 -2.85 -18.25
CA ASN A 127 8.21 -3.31 -19.37
C ASN A 127 8.96 -4.62 -19.06
N ASN A 128 8.27 -5.58 -18.45
CA ASN A 128 8.82 -6.87 -17.98
C ASN A 128 9.92 -6.77 -16.89
N GLU A 129 10.15 -5.60 -16.31
CA GLU A 129 11.01 -5.40 -15.14
C GLU A 129 10.20 -5.36 -13.86
N VAL A 130 10.67 -6.04 -12.81
CA VAL A 130 10.11 -5.94 -11.45
C VAL A 130 10.50 -4.58 -10.85
N VAL A 131 9.50 -3.71 -10.66
CA VAL A 131 9.67 -2.35 -10.10
C VAL A 131 9.06 -2.21 -8.71
N GLY A 132 8.35 -3.21 -8.23
CA GLY A 132 7.80 -3.25 -6.89
C GLY A 132 7.44 -4.67 -6.47
N ILE A 133 7.37 -4.90 -5.17
CA ILE A 133 7.22 -6.23 -4.58
C ILE A 133 6.41 -6.16 -3.29
N VAL A 134 5.64 -7.22 -3.05
CA VAL A 134 4.96 -7.54 -1.80
C VAL A 134 5.22 -9.01 -1.50
N THR A 135 5.74 -9.31 -0.32
CA THR A 135 6.00 -10.68 0.13
C THR A 135 5.22 -10.95 1.41
N MET A 136 4.28 -11.90 1.36
CA MET A 136 3.41 -12.33 2.45
C MET A 136 3.64 -13.82 2.71
N LEU A 137 4.27 -14.14 3.83
CA LEU A 137 4.59 -15.51 4.22
C LEU A 137 3.57 -16.03 5.24
N PRO A 138 2.71 -16.98 4.87
CA PRO A 138 1.79 -17.63 5.81
C PRO A 138 2.52 -18.74 6.57
N PHE A 139 2.40 -18.73 7.89
CA PHE A 139 2.94 -19.76 8.78
C PHE A 139 1.82 -20.55 9.44
N LYS A 140 2.14 -21.79 9.85
CA LYS A 140 1.28 -22.60 10.69
C LYS A 140 0.93 -21.89 12.00
N PRO A 141 -0.28 -22.12 12.55
CA PRO A 141 -0.58 -21.73 13.92
C PRO A 141 0.47 -22.34 14.87
N LYS A 142 0.89 -21.55 15.86
CA LYS A 142 1.94 -21.93 16.84
C LYS A 142 3.35 -22.14 16.24
N SER A 143 3.64 -21.63 15.03
CA SER A 143 4.98 -21.68 14.48
C SER A 143 6.01 -21.00 15.39
N GLU A 144 7.02 -21.73 15.84
CA GLU A 144 8.14 -21.18 16.61
C GLU A 144 8.94 -20.18 15.78
N LYS A 145 9.09 -20.40 14.47
CA LYS A 145 9.77 -19.46 13.56
C LYS A 145 9.04 -18.14 13.44
N PHE A 146 7.71 -18.17 13.40
CA PHE A 146 6.91 -16.94 13.45
C PHE A 146 7.10 -16.19 14.78
N ASN A 147 7.14 -16.92 15.90
CA ASN A 147 7.45 -16.30 17.18
C ASN A 147 8.88 -15.75 17.23
N ASN A 148 9.86 -16.41 16.62
CA ASN A 148 11.23 -15.90 16.53
C ASN A 148 11.33 -14.63 15.69
N ILE A 149 10.48 -14.45 14.67
CA ILE A 149 10.37 -13.17 13.95
C ILE A 149 9.88 -12.06 14.89
N LEU A 150 8.93 -12.37 15.78
CA LEU A 150 8.40 -11.43 16.77
C LEU A 150 9.41 -11.10 17.88
N THR A 151 10.08 -12.11 18.44
CA THR A 151 10.82 -12.00 19.71
C THR A 151 12.33 -12.13 19.56
N GLY A 152 12.80 -12.69 18.45
CA GLY A 152 14.21 -13.03 18.27
C GLY A 152 15.04 -11.83 17.80
N ASP A 153 16.35 -11.94 17.95
CA ASP A 153 17.37 -11.04 17.39
C ASP A 153 17.77 -11.48 15.96
N VAL A 154 16.80 -12.01 15.21
CA VAL A 154 17.05 -12.51 13.86
C VAL A 154 16.92 -11.33 12.90
N SER A 155 17.92 -11.16 12.03
CA SER A 155 17.85 -10.21 10.91
C SER A 155 16.58 -10.51 10.12
N ILE A 156 15.69 -9.54 10.08
CA ILE A 156 14.35 -9.64 9.47
C ILE A 156 14.39 -9.67 7.94
N LEU A 157 15.59 -9.55 7.38
CA LEU A 157 15.85 -9.60 5.95
C LEU A 157 15.73 -11.05 5.48
N LEU A 158 15.01 -11.25 4.38
CA LEU A 158 14.66 -12.58 3.83
C LEU A 158 15.88 -13.49 3.53
N GLY A 159 17.10 -12.92 3.49
CA GLY A 159 18.36 -13.68 3.42
C GLY A 159 18.68 -14.46 4.69
N ASP A 160 18.49 -13.85 5.86
CA ASP A 160 19.12 -14.30 7.10
C ASP A 160 18.17 -15.09 8.00
N ILE A 161 16.86 -15.09 7.70
CA ILE A 161 15.90 -15.92 8.41
C ILE A 161 15.90 -17.34 7.83
N ASP A 162 16.11 -18.34 8.67
CA ASP A 162 15.93 -19.75 8.30
C ASP A 162 14.44 -20.11 8.21
N ILE A 163 13.78 -19.75 7.11
CA ILE A 163 12.42 -20.19 6.76
C ILE A 163 12.54 -21.25 5.67
N LEU A 164 12.07 -22.46 5.96
CA LEU A 164 12.03 -23.58 5.03
C LEU A 164 10.67 -23.59 4.32
N PRO A 165 10.57 -24.21 3.11
CA PRO A 165 9.30 -24.35 2.43
C PRO A 165 8.20 -25.00 3.29
N ASP A 166 8.53 -25.94 4.17
CA ASP A 166 7.53 -26.60 5.04
C ASP A 166 7.02 -25.75 6.21
N ASP A 167 7.63 -24.59 6.43
CA ASP A 167 7.12 -23.58 7.35
C ASP A 167 6.03 -22.71 6.71
N ILE A 168 5.97 -22.72 5.37
CA ILE A 168 5.03 -21.92 4.57
C ILE A 168 3.76 -22.70 4.30
N GLU A 169 2.64 -22.13 4.71
CA GLU A 169 1.30 -22.69 4.50
C GLU A 169 0.71 -22.31 3.14
N ALA A 170 -0.21 -23.14 2.63
CA ALA A 170 -1.00 -22.78 1.46
C ALA A 170 -2.21 -21.92 1.85
N TYR A 171 -2.64 -21.03 0.96
CA TYR A 171 -3.86 -20.24 1.12
C TYR A 171 -5.11 -21.05 0.72
N THR A 172 -5.43 -22.07 1.51
CA THR A 172 -6.59 -22.93 1.27
C THR A 172 -7.79 -22.52 2.14
N PRO A 173 -9.03 -22.69 1.63
CA PRO A 173 -10.23 -22.40 2.41
C PRO A 173 -10.28 -23.20 3.72
N GLY A 174 -10.63 -22.52 4.83
CA GLY A 174 -10.68 -23.09 6.16
C GLY A 174 -9.32 -23.19 6.87
N ASN A 175 -8.20 -22.90 6.19
CA ASN A 175 -6.89 -22.96 6.81
C ASN A 175 -6.66 -21.77 7.74
N HIS A 176 -6.05 -22.05 8.90
CA HIS A 176 -5.67 -21.04 9.88
C HIS A 176 -4.19 -20.70 9.69
N ILE A 177 -3.86 -19.41 9.61
CA ILE A 177 -2.49 -18.96 9.37
C ILE A 177 -2.07 -17.80 10.27
N LEU A 178 -0.77 -17.71 10.54
CA LEU A 178 -0.09 -16.53 11.04
C LEU A 178 0.61 -15.86 9.84
N LEU A 179 0.28 -14.61 9.54
CA LEU A 179 0.76 -13.94 8.33
C LEU A 179 1.92 -13.00 8.65
N TYR A 180 3.09 -13.23 8.05
CA TYR A 180 4.22 -12.32 8.11
C TYR A 180 4.34 -11.52 6.81
N ILE A 181 4.20 -10.19 6.89
CA ILE A 181 4.49 -9.30 5.77
C ILE A 181 5.98 -8.98 5.82
N ALA A 182 6.74 -9.72 5.01
CA ALA A 182 8.19 -9.65 5.01
C ALA A 182 8.72 -8.44 4.22
N GLU A 183 8.02 -8.05 3.15
CA GLU A 183 8.49 -7.00 2.27
C GLU A 183 7.32 -6.28 1.61
N ILE A 184 7.38 -4.95 1.60
CA ILE A 184 6.60 -4.09 0.70
C ILE A 184 7.55 -3.00 0.22
N GLY A 185 7.79 -2.94 -1.09
CA GLY A 185 8.82 -2.04 -1.62
C GLY A 185 8.60 -1.64 -3.07
N VAL A 186 9.16 -0.47 -3.40
CA VAL A 186 9.23 0.07 -4.76
C VAL A 186 10.67 0.41 -5.06
N LYS A 187 11.12 0.09 -6.26
CA LYS A 187 12.49 0.29 -6.73
C LYS A 187 13.02 1.69 -6.37
N PRO A 188 14.07 1.80 -5.53
CA PRO A 188 14.56 3.08 -5.04
C PRO A 188 15.14 4.00 -6.12
N SER A 189 15.65 3.43 -7.21
CA SER A 189 16.22 4.21 -8.33
C SER A 189 15.18 4.99 -9.15
N LEU A 190 13.88 4.74 -8.95
CA LEU A 190 12.82 5.50 -9.61
C LEU A 190 12.69 6.93 -9.06
N SER A 191 12.15 7.83 -9.89
CA SER A 191 11.84 9.20 -9.47
C SER A 191 10.85 9.23 -8.29
N LYS A 192 10.90 10.28 -7.47
CA LYS A 192 10.04 10.40 -6.29
C LYS A 192 8.55 10.28 -6.62
N ASP A 193 8.11 10.89 -7.73
CA ASP A 193 6.70 10.84 -8.15
C ASP A 193 6.30 9.44 -8.62
N LEU A 194 7.15 8.75 -9.39
CA LEU A 194 6.92 7.35 -9.78
C LEU A 194 6.88 6.43 -8.57
N ARG A 195 7.80 6.58 -7.61
CA ARG A 195 7.78 5.79 -6.37
C ARG A 195 6.49 5.99 -5.57
N ARG A 196 5.99 7.23 -5.50
CA ARG A 196 4.71 7.52 -4.85
C ARG A 196 3.54 6.87 -5.60
N LYS A 197 3.50 6.98 -6.93
CA LYS A 197 2.45 6.38 -7.79
C LYS A 197 2.44 4.85 -7.66
N TYR A 198 3.58 4.21 -7.83
CA TYR A 198 3.71 2.76 -7.72
C TYR A 198 3.51 2.26 -6.29
N GLY A 199 3.97 3.01 -5.29
CA GLY A 199 3.72 2.68 -3.88
C GLY A 199 2.23 2.66 -3.57
N ALA A 200 1.48 3.68 -4.01
CA ALA A 200 0.03 3.71 -3.86
C ALA A 200 -0.65 2.53 -4.58
N LYS A 201 -0.24 2.21 -5.81
CA LYS A 201 -0.75 1.06 -6.57
C LYS A 201 -0.49 -0.26 -5.84
N ILE A 202 0.74 -0.50 -5.38
CA ILE A 202 1.10 -1.72 -4.63
C ILE A 202 0.30 -1.83 -3.35
N ILE A 203 0.18 -0.74 -2.58
CA ILE A 203 -0.59 -0.72 -1.34
C ILE A 203 -2.05 -1.09 -1.62
N SER A 204 -2.68 -0.48 -2.63
CA SER A 204 -4.06 -0.80 -2.99
C SER A 204 -4.23 -2.28 -3.31
N ASN A 205 -3.38 -2.83 -4.17
CA ASN A 205 -3.47 -4.24 -4.56
C ASN A 205 -3.14 -5.19 -3.41
N PHE A 206 -2.18 -4.84 -2.53
CA PHE A 206 -1.90 -5.59 -1.31
C PHE A 206 -3.14 -5.64 -0.39
N MET A 207 -3.85 -4.51 -0.23
CA MET A 207 -5.09 -4.50 0.55
C MET A 207 -6.13 -5.43 -0.06
N ASP A 208 -6.28 -5.39 -1.39
CA ASP A 208 -7.18 -6.29 -2.11
C ASP A 208 -6.78 -7.76 -1.94
N SER A 209 -5.49 -8.08 -1.96
CA SER A 209 -4.97 -9.42 -1.69
C SER A 209 -5.37 -9.93 -0.31
N ILE A 210 -5.21 -9.12 0.75
CA ILE A 210 -5.65 -9.49 2.10
C ILE A 210 -7.16 -9.73 2.15
N VAL A 211 -7.97 -8.88 1.51
CA VAL A 211 -9.43 -9.06 1.45
C VAL A 211 -9.80 -10.33 0.68
N ASN A 212 -9.07 -10.62 -0.41
CA ASN A 212 -9.24 -11.83 -1.21
C ASN A 212 -8.93 -13.10 -0.41
N LEU A 213 -7.96 -13.09 0.51
CA LEU A 213 -7.74 -14.22 1.43
C LEU A 213 -9.00 -14.54 2.23
N GLY A 214 -9.71 -13.52 2.73
CA GLY A 214 -10.99 -13.70 3.42
C GLY A 214 -12.07 -14.25 2.50
N ARG A 215 -12.18 -13.71 1.28
CA ARG A 215 -13.11 -14.21 0.25
C ARG A 215 -12.85 -15.69 -0.08
N ASN A 216 -11.60 -16.12 -0.06
CA ASN A 216 -11.20 -17.49 -0.31
C ASN A 216 -11.30 -18.39 0.92
N GLY A 217 -11.83 -17.88 2.05
CA GLY A 217 -12.04 -18.68 3.26
C GLY A 217 -10.79 -18.89 4.12
N VAL A 218 -9.69 -18.17 3.86
CA VAL A 218 -8.46 -18.27 4.65
C VAL A 218 -8.62 -17.49 5.96
N ILE A 219 -8.29 -18.14 7.09
CA ILE A 219 -8.47 -17.60 8.43
C ILE A 219 -7.12 -17.07 8.95
N ILE A 220 -6.97 -15.75 8.99
CA ILE A 220 -5.77 -15.08 9.47
C ILE A 220 -5.93 -14.86 10.98
N GLU A 221 -5.08 -15.50 11.79
CA GLU A 221 -5.12 -15.35 13.25
C GLU A 221 -4.39 -14.11 13.72
N LYS A 222 -3.28 -13.76 13.07
CA LYS A 222 -2.44 -12.61 13.37
C LYS A 222 -1.67 -12.19 12.13
N ILE A 223 -1.47 -10.89 11.96
CA ILE A 223 -0.57 -10.32 10.95
C ILE A 223 0.58 -9.61 11.66
N VAL A 224 1.81 -9.85 11.23
CA VAL A 224 3.01 -9.21 11.76
C VAL A 224 3.82 -8.62 10.62
N SER A 225 4.45 -7.48 10.89
CA SER A 225 5.43 -6.89 9.99
C SER A 225 6.46 -6.11 10.81
N VAL A 226 7.56 -5.74 10.16
CA VAL A 226 8.64 -4.98 10.79
C VAL A 226 8.89 -3.71 10.01
N GLY A 227 8.93 -2.58 10.72
CA GLY A 227 9.19 -1.26 10.16
C GLY A 227 10.60 -0.81 10.49
N GLU A 228 11.51 -0.89 9.52
CA GLU A 228 12.87 -0.34 9.63
C GLU A 228 12.90 1.17 9.30
N SER A 229 12.28 1.56 8.19
CA SER A 229 12.26 2.95 7.73
C SER A 229 11.14 3.77 8.38
N LYS A 230 11.35 5.09 8.50
CA LYS A 230 10.30 6.04 8.94
C LYS A 230 9.04 5.95 8.07
N SER A 231 9.19 5.69 6.77
CA SER A 231 8.07 5.47 5.84
C SER A 231 7.35 4.15 6.11
N GLY A 232 8.08 3.06 6.32
CA GLY A 232 7.50 1.75 6.64
C GLY A 232 6.72 1.78 7.96
N VAL A 233 7.30 2.36 9.01
CA VAL A 233 6.63 2.59 10.30
C VAL A 233 5.31 3.35 10.12
N ARG A 234 5.33 4.48 9.39
CA ARG A 234 4.12 5.28 9.15
C ARG A 234 3.09 4.51 8.33
N LEU A 235 3.52 3.69 7.39
CA LEU A 235 2.64 2.85 6.58
C LEU A 235 1.92 1.82 7.46
N LEU A 236 2.65 1.09 8.30
CA LEU A 236 2.09 0.09 9.21
C LEU A 236 1.10 0.73 10.19
N GLN A 237 1.45 1.87 10.78
CA GLN A 237 0.55 2.64 11.64
C GLN A 237 -0.71 3.10 10.88
N HIS A 238 -0.57 3.54 9.63
CA HIS A 238 -1.70 3.94 8.80
C HIS A 238 -2.66 2.77 8.50
N PHE A 239 -2.13 1.54 8.40
CA PHE A 239 -2.92 0.33 8.25
C PHE A 239 -3.56 -0.17 9.55
N GLY A 240 -3.33 0.54 10.67
CA GLY A 240 -3.89 0.20 11.97
C GLY A 240 -3.12 -0.90 12.71
N PHE A 241 -1.87 -1.18 12.31
CA PHE A 241 -1.01 -2.01 13.13
C PHE A 241 -0.65 -1.29 14.42
N SER A 242 -0.56 -2.06 15.49
CA SER A 242 -0.05 -1.62 16.78
C SER A 242 1.40 -2.05 16.92
N GLU A 243 2.25 -1.14 17.36
CA GLU A 243 3.64 -1.47 17.68
C GLU A 243 3.69 -2.35 18.93
N ILE A 244 4.49 -3.40 18.87
CA ILE A 244 4.84 -4.19 20.05
C ILE A 244 6.19 -3.68 20.55
N ILE A 245 6.23 -3.23 21.80
CA ILE A 245 7.46 -2.75 22.42
C ILE A 245 8.33 -3.96 22.78
N PHE A 246 9.43 -4.15 22.04
CA PHE A 246 10.48 -5.11 22.34
C PHE A 246 11.81 -4.40 22.61
N SER A 247 12.75 -5.09 23.24
CA SER A 247 14.11 -4.62 23.53
C SER A 247 15.05 -4.69 22.31
N ARG A 248 14.55 -4.52 21.08
CA ARG A 248 15.39 -4.48 19.87
C ARG A 248 15.84 -3.05 19.58
N SER A 249 17.12 -2.89 19.23
CA SER A 249 17.71 -1.57 18.96
C SER A 249 17.63 -1.16 17.49
N ASP A 250 17.40 -2.11 16.58
CA ASP A 250 17.53 -1.95 15.14
C ASP A 250 16.20 -1.74 14.41
N THR A 251 15.12 -2.34 14.91
CA THR A 251 13.85 -2.46 14.18
C THR A 251 12.63 -2.36 15.09
N ARG A 252 11.49 -1.95 14.53
CA ARG A 252 10.21 -1.83 15.25
C ARG A 252 9.21 -2.86 14.74
N VAL A 253 8.72 -3.70 15.62
CA VAL A 253 7.79 -4.78 15.28
C VAL A 253 6.35 -4.31 15.45
N PHE A 254 5.50 -4.67 14.50
CA PHE A 254 4.11 -4.27 14.44
C PHE A 254 3.21 -5.50 14.30
N GLU A 255 2.10 -5.52 15.04
CA GLU A 255 1.06 -6.54 14.88
C GLU A 255 -0.30 -5.94 14.55
N LEU A 256 -1.10 -6.74 13.86
CA LEU A 256 -2.49 -6.48 13.56
C LEU A 256 -3.27 -7.76 13.86
N ASP A 257 -4.16 -7.70 14.85
CA ASP A 257 -5.09 -8.78 15.20
C ASP A 257 -6.38 -8.62 14.38
N PRO A 258 -6.64 -9.50 13.39
CA PRO A 258 -7.82 -9.37 12.53
C PRO A 258 -9.14 -9.48 13.29
N LYS A 259 -9.18 -10.08 14.49
CA LYS A 259 -10.41 -10.21 15.30
C LYS A 259 -10.70 -8.93 16.09
N LYS A 260 -9.67 -8.23 16.57
CA LYS A 260 -9.80 -7.05 17.43
C LYS A 260 -9.69 -5.72 16.69
N SER A 261 -9.04 -5.71 15.53
CA SER A 261 -8.77 -4.47 14.81
C SER A 261 -10.03 -3.85 14.19
N GLY A 262 -10.22 -2.56 14.43
CA GLY A 262 -11.22 -1.72 13.76
C GLY A 262 -10.76 -1.15 12.41
N ALA A 263 -9.55 -1.50 11.94
CA ALA A 263 -9.02 -0.99 10.68
C ALA A 263 -9.95 -1.35 9.50
N PRO A 264 -10.20 -0.42 8.55
CA PRO A 264 -11.10 -0.66 7.42
C PRO A 264 -10.80 -1.93 6.63
N ILE A 265 -9.51 -2.24 6.41
CA ILE A 265 -9.08 -3.47 5.74
C ILE A 265 -9.49 -4.74 6.48
N MET A 266 -9.40 -4.75 7.82
CA MET A 266 -9.80 -5.90 8.62
C MET A 266 -11.31 -6.06 8.67
N ASN A 267 -12.07 -4.94 8.61
CA ASN A 267 -13.52 -4.99 8.47
C ASN A 267 -13.91 -5.67 7.14
N ALA A 268 -13.32 -5.22 6.03
CA ALA A 268 -13.57 -5.78 4.70
C ALA A 268 -13.16 -7.26 4.60
N TYR A 269 -11.98 -7.62 5.12
CA TYR A 269 -11.52 -9.01 5.22
C TYR A 269 -12.53 -9.90 5.97
N ARG A 270 -12.97 -9.48 7.17
CA ARG A 270 -13.93 -10.26 7.97
C ARG A 270 -15.29 -10.37 7.31
N GLU A 271 -15.74 -9.34 6.60
CA GLU A 271 -16.99 -9.40 5.84
C GLU A 271 -16.92 -10.45 4.74
N MET A 272 -15.85 -10.46 3.94
CA MET A 272 -15.63 -11.47 2.90
C MET A 272 -15.46 -12.87 3.49
N LEU A 273 -14.79 -13.02 4.64
CA LEU A 273 -14.64 -14.29 5.33
C LEU A 273 -15.98 -14.87 5.81
N LYS A 274 -16.89 -14.03 6.31
CA LYS A 274 -18.23 -14.50 6.71
C LYS A 274 -19.07 -14.98 5.53
N GLN A 275 -18.95 -14.31 4.37
CA GLN A 275 -19.67 -14.69 3.16
C GLN A 275 -19.16 -16.03 2.61
N SER A 276 -17.83 -16.24 2.63
CA SER A 276 -17.23 -17.48 2.15
C SER A 276 -17.58 -18.68 3.03
N THR A 277 -17.58 -18.53 4.35
CA THR A 277 -17.97 -19.62 5.27
C THR A 277 -19.46 -19.95 5.21
N SER A 278 -20.32 -18.96 4.94
CA SER A 278 -21.77 -19.18 4.80
C SER A 278 -22.15 -19.93 3.52
N THR A 279 -21.28 -19.91 2.50
CA THR A 279 -21.51 -20.60 1.21
C THR A 279 -21.08 -22.07 1.26
N MET A 280 -20.29 -22.47 2.27
CA MET A 280 -19.80 -23.85 2.43
C MET A 280 -20.73 -24.75 3.27
N HIS A 281 -21.79 -24.19 3.85
CA HIS A 281 -22.81 -24.90 4.63
C HIS A 281 -24.14 -24.96 3.88
#